data_AF-A0A3S0PZY6-F1
#
_entry.id   AF-A0A3S0PZY6-F1
#
_cell.length_a   1.000
_cell.length_b   1.000
_cell.length_c   1.000
_cell.angle_alpha   90.00
_cell.angle_beta   90.00
_cell.angle_gamma   90.00
#
_symmetry.space_group_name_H-M   'P 1'
#
loop_
_entity.id
_entity.type
_entity.pdbx_description
1 polymer ?
#
loop_
_entity_poly.entity_id
_entity_poly.type
_entity_poly.pdbx_seq_one_letter_code
_entity_poly.pdbx_strand_id
1 'polypeptide(L)' 'MQLVIRNENDANVLNMASEGPFLLIRLSPGTYQVFATYRGETQSRTVTTGASGSKRLTFQWNRSASDPN' A
#
# COMPACT_ATOMS: atom_id res chain seq x y z
N MET A 1 3.85 2.87 -9.08
CA MET A 1 3.78 3.45 -7.72
C MET A 1 4.72 2.68 -6.82
N GLN A 2 5.30 3.27 -5.78
CA GLN A 2 6.09 2.53 -4.80
C GLN A 2 5.17 2.05 -3.66
N LEU A 3 5.23 0.78 -3.32
CA LEU A 3 4.52 0.22 -2.18
C LEU A 3 5.53 -0.25 -1.13
N VAL A 4 5.42 0.28 0.07
CA VAL A 4 6.21 -0.12 1.24
C VAL A 4 5.26 -0.61 2.32
N ILE A 5 5.48 -1.79 2.87
CA ILE A 5 4.71 -2.34 3.98
C ILE A 5 5.65 -2.51 5.16
N ARG A 6 5.27 -1.93 6.30
CA ARG A 6 5.98 -2.08 7.57
C ARG A 6 5.11 -2.83 8.56
N ASN A 7 5.73 -3.60 9.44
CA ASN A 7 5.04 -4.22 10.56
C ASN A 7 5.04 -3.27 11.78
N GLU A 8 4.46 -3.75 12.89
CA GLU A 8 4.41 -3.03 14.17
C GLU A 8 5.78 -2.68 14.78
N ASN A 9 6.86 -3.34 14.34
CA ASN A 9 8.23 -3.06 14.78
C ASN A 9 8.97 -2.08 13.85
N ASP A 10 8.24 -1.38 12.96
CA ASP A 10 8.78 -0.51 11.90
C ASP A 10 9.70 -1.26 10.91
N ALA A 11 9.70 -2.59 10.93
CA ALA A 11 10.49 -3.38 10.01
C ALA A 11 9.81 -3.41 8.64
N ASN A 12 10.59 -3.10 7.60
CA ASN A 12 10.13 -3.17 6.22
C ASN A 12 9.96 -4.63 5.80
N VAL A 13 8.70 -5.09 5.75
CA VAL A 13 8.37 -6.46 5.37
C VAL A 13 8.18 -6.62 3.86
N LEU A 14 7.88 -5.53 3.15
CA LEU A 14 7.75 -5.55 1.71
C LEU A 14 8.05 -4.18 1.13
N ASN A 15 8.94 -4.14 0.14
CA ASN A 15 9.23 -2.94 -0.63
C ASN A 15 9.23 -3.30 -2.12
N MET A 16 8.23 -2.83 -2.86
CA MET A 16 8.05 -3.19 -4.26
C MET A 16 7.44 -2.05 -5.06
N ALA A 17 7.91 -1.87 -6.28
CA ALA A 17 7.23 -1.04 -7.28
C ALA A 17 6.00 -1.80 -7.81
N SER A 18 4.81 -1.24 -7.61
CA SER A 18 3.59 -1.78 -8.21
C SER A 18 3.39 -1.15 -9.58
N GLU A 19 3.44 -2.00 -10.61
CA GLU A 19 3.30 -1.66 -12.04
C GLU A 19 1.93 -2.03 -12.60
N GLY A 20 1.17 -2.89 -11.90
CA GLY A 20 -0.14 -3.38 -12.33
C GLY A 20 -1.32 -2.70 -11.63
N PRO A 21 -2.54 -2.81 -12.19
CA PRO A 21 -3.76 -2.26 -11.58
C PRO A 21 -4.16 -3.00 -10.29
N PHE A 22 -3.72 -4.25 -10.13
CA PHE A 22 -3.99 -5.06 -8.95
C PHE A 22 -2.70 -5.71 -8.46
N LEU A 23 -2.55 -5.75 -7.13
CA LEU A 23 -1.44 -6.39 -6.47
C LEU A 23 -2.01 -7.29 -5.37
N LEU A 24 -1.71 -8.59 -5.44
CA LEU A 24 -2.14 -9.56 -4.44
C LEU A 24 -0.91 -9.98 -3.62
N ILE A 25 -0.92 -9.72 -2.32
CA ILE A 25 0.15 -10.11 -1.40
C ILE A 25 -0.46 -10.96 -0.29
N ARG A 26 0.23 -12.03 0.08
CA ARG A 26 -0.06 -12.78 1.31
C ARG A 26 0.86 -12.29 2.41
N LEU A 27 0.27 -11.73 3.46
CA LEU A 27 0.98 -11.36 4.69
C LEU A 27 0.55 -12.32 5.80
N SER A 28 1.46 -12.60 6.72
CA SER A 28 1.13 -13.30 7.96
C SER A 28 0.07 -12.51 8.74
N PRO A 29 -0.68 -13.15 9.65
CA PRO A 29 -1.58 -12.43 10.55
C PRO A 29 -0.80 -11.44 11.42
N GLY A 30 -1.24 -10.18 11.46
CA GLY A 30 -0.56 -9.11 12.18
C GLY A 30 -1.07 -7.73 11.79
N THR A 31 -0.50 -6.70 12.41
CA THR A 31 -0.79 -5.30 12.06
C THR A 31 0.33 -4.75 11.18
N TYR A 32 -0.06 -4.15 10.06
CA TYR A 32 0.87 -3.61 9.08
C TYR A 32 0.47 -2.20 8.68
N GLN A 33 1.46 -1.35 8.43
CA GLN A 33 1.30 -0.05 7.80
C GLN A 33 1.73 -0.14 6.33
N VAL A 34 0.81 0.20 5.45
CA VAL A 34 1.01 0.20 4.00
C VAL A 34 1.19 1.63 3.54
N PHE A 35 2.36 1.95 3.02
CA PHE A 35 2.73 3.24 2.45
C PHE A 35 2.76 3.10 0.93
N ALA A 36 1.79 3.72 0.25
CA ALA A 36 1.75 3.78 -1.19
C ALA A 36 2.18 5.18 -1.64
N THR A 37 3.27 5.25 -2.40
CA THR A 37 3.81 6.49 -2.96
C THR A 37 3.56 6.54 -4.46
N TYR A 38 2.85 7.55 -4.93
CA TYR A 38 2.60 7.75 -6.35
C TYR A 38 2.89 9.21 -6.73
N ARG A 39 3.78 9.42 -7.71
CA ARG A 39 4.20 10.75 -8.20
C ARG A 39 4.57 11.75 -7.09
N GLY A 40 5.21 11.28 -6.01
CA GLY A 40 5.62 12.12 -4.87
C GLY A 40 4.59 12.23 -3.75
N GLU A 41 3.35 11.79 -3.96
CA GLU A 41 2.34 11.71 -2.90
C GLU A 41 2.37 10.36 -2.20
N THR A 42 2.63 10.38 -0.88
CA THR A 42 2.63 9.18 -0.04
C THR A 42 1.33 9.09 0.75
N GLN A 43 0.57 8.01 0.55
CA GLN A 43 -0.58 7.66 1.38
C GLN A 43 -0.24 6.46 2.27
N SER A 44 -0.47 6.59 3.57
CA SER A 44 -0.32 5.50 4.53
C SER A 44 -1.67 4.95 4.99
N ARG A 45 -1.82 3.63 5.05
CA ARG A 45 -3.00 2.97 5.63
C ARG A 45 -2.58 1.83 6.54
N THR A 46 -3.18 1.77 7.73
CA THR A 46 -3.01 0.64 8.64
C THR A 46 -3.99 -0.47 8.28
N VAL A 47 -3.49 -1.70 8.19
CA VAL A 47 -4.29 -2.89 7.93
C VAL A 47 -3.93 -3.98 8.95
N THR A 48 -4.94 -4.60 9.51
CA THR A 48 -4.77 -5.77 10.37
C THR A 48 -5.20 -7.01 9.58
N THR A 49 -4.25 -7.90 9.29
CA THR A 49 -4.50 -9.20 8.66
C THR A 49 -4.81 -10.21 9.76
N GLY A 50 -5.97 -10.86 9.66
CA GLY A 50 -6.34 -11.96 10.57
C GLY A 50 -5.91 -13.31 10.00
N ALA A 51 -6.06 -14.38 10.79
CA ALA A 51 -5.83 -15.76 10.35
C ALA A 51 -6.80 -16.22 9.23
N SER A 52 -7.92 -15.52 9.05
CA SER A 52 -8.90 -15.77 8.02
C SER A 52 -9.37 -14.48 7.35
N GLY A 53 -9.56 -14.54 6.03
CA GLY A 53 -10.09 -13.45 5.21
C GLY A 53 -9.04 -12.66 4.44
N SER A 54 -9.45 -12.10 3.30
CA SER A 54 -8.64 -11.17 2.50
C SER A 54 -8.98 -9.73 2.89
N LYS A 55 -7.96 -8.88 3.05
CA LYS A 55 -8.16 -7.44 3.21
C LYS A 55 -7.92 -6.75 1.87
N ARG A 56 -8.88 -5.94 1.45
CA ARG A 56 -8.75 -5.11 0.26
C ARG A 56 -8.43 -3.68 0.68
N LEU A 57 -7.29 -3.18 0.23
CA LEU A 57 -6.91 -1.78 0.37
C LEU A 57 -7.04 -1.11 -0.99
N THR A 58 -7.77 0.00 -1.03
CA THR A 58 -7.89 0.82 -2.23
C THR A 58 -7.23 2.16 -1.94
N PHE A 59 -6.23 2.50 -2.74
CA PHE A 59 -5.60 3.81 -2.73
C PHE A 59 -6.07 4.57 -3.98
N GLN A 60 -6.62 5.76 -3.76
CA GLN A 60 -7.09 6.63 -4.82
C GLN A 60 -6.29 7.92 -4.71
N TRP A 61 -5.61 8.28 -5.78
CA TRP A 61 -5.04 9.59 -5.95
C TRP A 61 -5.97 10.32 -6.89
N ASN A 62 -6.57 11.41 -6.42
CA ASN A 62 -7.18 12.34 -7.35
C ASN A 62 -6.03 12.85 -8.21
N ARG A 63 -5.96 12.41 -9.48
CA ARG A 63 -5.28 13.25 -10.46
C ARG A 63 -6.06 14.55 -10.43
N SER A 64 -5.53 15.57 -9.75
CA SER A 64 -5.80 16.91 -10.22
C SER A 64 -5.32 16.90 -11.65
N ALA A 65 -6.27 16.88 -12.59
CA ALA A 65 -6.02 17.09 -14.00
C ALA A 65 -5.58 18.55 -14.16
N SER A 66 -4.40 18.84 -13.62
CA SER A 66 -3.66 20.07 -13.79
C SER A 66 -2.25 19.66 -14.25
N ASP A 67 -2.19 18.66 -15.13
CA ASP A 67 -1.16 18.62 -16.15
C ASP A 67 -1.72 19.53 -17.27
N PRO A 68 -1.17 20.74 -17.47
CA PRO A 68 -1.62 21.62 -18.55
C PRO A 68 -1.29 20.96 -19.89
N ASN A 69 -2.28 20.87 -20.77
CA ASN A 69 -2.08 20.62 -22.19
C ASN A 69 -2.35 21.91 -22.95
#